data_AF-A0A928XUS2-F1
#
_entry.id   AF-A0A928XUS2-F1
#
_cell.length_a   1.000
_cell.length_b   1.000
_cell.length_c   1.000
_cell.angle_alpha   90.00
_cell.angle_beta   90.00
_cell.angle_gamma   90.00
#
_symmetry.space_group_name_H-M   'P 1'
#
loop_
_entity.id
_entity.type
_entity.pdbx_description
1 polymer ?
#
loop_
_entity_poly.entity_id
_entity_poly.type
_entity_poly.pdbx_seq_one_letter_code
_entity_poly.pdbx_strand_id
1 'polypeptide(L)'
;MAKKSSSSGGSELNLDSLMDAVTNVVGVLMIVFVVMALNTARIVQKILSDLPPVTEQEHKEMKDKIEALPPPVADPKRLDEEKVRIQTELQKVIEELKTVDTTELQQKMKLMDLDEFKKQLEARKKERVEQKAVVDKLLAEVERLKALLDQTPVYQPPPPKYVRLPNPRPYPEKPNETRVLVAKGGVLSFNQPKFVQPILDGLEKVKSQLEYQRVEYTPFAKLMEKILGPAATQAWTHIAPLVNRMQIEHAAEAYKALAAAGIAPTKQILEAVADISIPTRSSMPLVAEAIVAATKGDLEPWKKLDPSRDPLKPVIKAEAAAGKVTFSWGAASSAVKAAPKDIADYFFKDLAKVKGIEDASKARTIYDMTRVVSLLQRAASNPLITGSYTFEPEFQPTLNYIRLALKPKSGGGESIEAFKQPNSALIRLLRDVKEDPNGVVLFQVMTDAFDTYLEARKIADEVGVAATWDFLARLDITVNLTAYEIQRLEPAGVARPRPGGTQPVGIAPPKKTLD
;
A
#
# COMPACT_ATOMS: atom_id res chain seq x y z
N MET A 1 -23.15 -56.14 -16.08
CA MET A 1 -23.88 -55.21 -16.99
C MET A 1 -22.88 -54.17 -17.47
N ALA A 2 -22.60 -54.17 -18.76
CA ALA A 2 -21.80 -53.14 -19.43
C ALA A 2 -22.70 -52.05 -20.02
N LYS A 3 -22.17 -50.82 -20.17
CA LYS A 3 -22.44 -49.75 -21.17
C LYS A 3 -22.01 -48.41 -20.55
N LYS A 4 -21.45 -47.43 -21.25
CA LYS A 4 -21.23 -47.12 -22.68
C LYS A 4 -20.25 -45.90 -22.68
N SER A 5 -19.22 -45.85 -23.54
CA SER A 5 -19.16 -45.17 -24.86
C SER A 5 -19.22 -43.62 -24.78
N SER A 6 -18.56 -42.80 -25.60
CA SER A 6 -17.93 -42.97 -26.91
C SER A 6 -17.39 -41.61 -27.41
N SER A 7 -16.25 -41.63 -28.12
CA SER A 7 -15.96 -40.99 -29.44
C SER A 7 -16.09 -39.47 -29.58
N SER A 8 -15.14 -38.68 -30.13
CA SER A 8 -14.54 -38.59 -31.48
C SER A 8 -14.26 -37.08 -31.64
N GLY A 9 -13.32 -36.50 -32.38
CA GLY A 9 -12.39 -36.89 -33.42
C GLY A 9 -11.99 -35.60 -34.19
N GLY A 10 -10.78 -35.54 -34.75
CA GLY A 10 -10.31 -34.52 -35.70
C GLY A 10 -9.86 -33.18 -35.07
N SER A 11 -8.73 -32.57 -35.42
CA SER A 11 -7.88 -32.68 -36.61
C SER A 11 -6.48 -32.14 -36.30
N GLU A 12 -5.47 -32.95 -36.61
CA GLU A 12 -4.06 -32.57 -36.69
C GLU A 12 -3.86 -31.42 -37.69
N LEU A 13 -3.14 -30.38 -37.28
CA LEU A 13 -2.03 -29.74 -38.01
C LEU A 13 -1.53 -28.53 -37.19
N ASN A 14 -0.51 -28.77 -36.34
CA ASN A 14 0.59 -27.84 -35.98
C ASN A 14 1.50 -28.41 -34.85
N LEU A 15 1.74 -29.72 -34.86
CA LEU A 15 2.65 -30.38 -33.90
C LEU A 15 4.13 -30.08 -34.18
N ASP A 16 4.50 -29.76 -35.42
CA ASP A 16 5.91 -29.68 -35.82
C ASP A 16 6.61 -28.39 -35.35
N SER A 17 5.94 -27.24 -35.45
CA SER A 17 6.48 -25.96 -34.95
C SER A 17 6.42 -25.86 -33.41
N LEU A 18 5.55 -26.65 -32.77
CA LEU A 18 5.52 -26.80 -31.32
C LEU A 18 6.63 -27.75 -30.82
N MET A 19 6.98 -28.77 -31.61
CA MET A 19 8.06 -29.72 -31.30
C MET A 19 9.44 -29.06 -31.32
N ASP A 20 9.67 -28.08 -32.20
CA ASP A 20 10.94 -27.35 -32.28
C ASP A 20 11.15 -26.39 -31.09
N ALA A 21 10.06 -25.79 -30.58
CA ALA A 21 10.07 -24.94 -29.39
C ALA A 21 10.14 -25.73 -28.06
N VAL A 22 9.54 -26.92 -27.99
CA VAL A 22 9.58 -27.80 -26.80
C VAL A 22 10.95 -28.47 -26.64
N THR A 23 11.65 -28.79 -27.73
CA THR A 23 12.97 -29.45 -27.65
C THR A 23 14.06 -28.52 -27.09
N ASN A 24 13.99 -27.22 -27.38
CA ASN A 24 14.97 -26.24 -26.88
C ASN A 24 14.78 -25.93 -25.37
N VAL A 25 13.53 -25.97 -24.88
CA VAL A 25 13.22 -25.77 -23.45
C VAL A 25 13.50 -27.03 -22.61
N VAL A 26 13.30 -28.22 -23.19
CA VAL A 26 13.60 -29.49 -22.53
C VAL A 26 15.11 -29.73 -22.42
N GLY A 27 15.91 -29.29 -23.39
CA GLY A 27 17.38 -29.36 -23.31
C GLY A 27 17.97 -28.57 -22.13
N VAL A 28 17.45 -27.37 -21.87
CA VAL A 28 17.87 -26.54 -20.73
C VAL A 28 17.47 -27.18 -19.39
N LEU A 29 16.27 -27.77 -19.30
CA LEU A 29 15.82 -28.49 -18.10
C LEU A 29 16.65 -29.73 -17.79
N MET A 30 17.09 -30.48 -18.81
CA MET A 30 17.99 -31.63 -18.65
C MET A 30 19.34 -31.21 -18.06
N ILE A 31 19.92 -30.09 -18.50
CA ILE A 31 21.19 -29.58 -17.95
C ILE A 31 21.04 -29.18 -16.48
N VAL A 32 19.93 -28.51 -16.13
CA VAL A 32 19.65 -28.12 -14.73
C VAL A 32 19.48 -29.36 -13.83
N PHE A 33 18.84 -30.43 -14.33
CA PHE A 33 18.64 -31.67 -13.58
C PHE A 33 19.96 -32.44 -13.37
N VAL A 34 20.84 -32.48 -14.37
CA VAL A 34 22.19 -33.08 -14.24
C VAL A 34 23.04 -32.30 -13.22
N VAL A 35 22.95 -30.97 -13.20
CA VAL A 35 23.66 -30.14 -12.21
C VAL A 35 23.12 -30.36 -10.80
N MET A 36 21.81 -30.53 -10.62
CA MET A 36 21.22 -30.86 -9.33
C MET A 36 21.63 -32.27 -8.84
N ALA A 37 21.65 -33.26 -9.73
CA ALA A 37 22.08 -34.63 -9.41
C ALA A 37 23.56 -34.73 -9.02
N LEU A 38 24.44 -33.93 -9.64
CA LEU A 38 25.85 -33.84 -9.26
C LEU A 38 26.04 -33.18 -7.88
N ASN A 39 25.13 -32.29 -7.48
CA ASN A 39 25.19 -31.62 -6.19
C ASN A 39 24.73 -32.53 -5.03
N THR A 40 23.79 -33.46 -5.27
CA THR A 40 23.37 -34.48 -4.28
C THR A 40 24.45 -35.56 -4.05
N ALA A 41 25.20 -35.94 -5.09
CA ALA A 41 26.27 -36.96 -4.98
C ALA A 41 27.42 -36.56 -4.03
N ARG A 42 27.74 -35.27 -3.94
CA ARG A 42 28.77 -34.75 -3.03
C ARG A 42 28.32 -34.70 -1.57
N ILE A 43 27.02 -34.57 -1.32
CA ILE A 43 26.45 -34.53 0.03
C ILE A 43 26.43 -35.92 0.67
N VAL A 44 26.25 -36.99 -0.13
CA VAL A 44 26.36 -38.38 0.33
C VAL A 44 27.82 -38.78 0.66
N GLN A 45 28.79 -38.34 -0.15
CA GLN A 45 30.22 -38.57 0.14
C GLN A 45 30.68 -37.91 1.44
N LYS A 46 30.08 -36.78 1.81
CA LYS A 46 30.39 -36.09 3.07
C LYS A 46 29.80 -36.77 4.31
N ILE A 47 28.72 -37.54 4.16
CA ILE A 47 28.10 -38.32 5.24
C ILE A 47 28.83 -39.67 5.44
N LEU A 48 29.38 -40.26 4.37
CA LEU A 48 30.12 -41.54 4.43
C LEU A 48 31.59 -41.39 4.89
N SER A 49 32.11 -40.17 4.98
CA SER A 49 33.50 -39.90 5.40
C SER A 49 33.66 -39.70 6.92
N ASP A 50 32.55 -39.68 7.68
CA ASP A 50 32.52 -39.43 9.14
C ASP A 50 32.29 -40.71 9.98
N LEU A 51 32.54 -41.91 9.42
CA LEU A 51 32.54 -43.17 10.17
C LEU A 51 33.97 -43.66 10.48
N PRO A 52 34.27 -44.11 11.72
CA PRO A 52 35.63 -44.48 12.14
C PRO A 52 36.16 -45.73 11.42
N PRO A 53 37.49 -45.89 11.28
CA PRO A 53 38.09 -46.94 10.45
C PRO A 53 37.87 -48.36 11.02
N VAL A 54 37.42 -49.26 10.16
CA VAL A 54 37.22 -50.69 10.46
C VAL A 54 38.55 -51.44 10.52
N THR A 55 38.82 -52.04 11.67
CA THR A 55 40.01 -52.84 12.00
C THR A 55 40.04 -54.20 11.29
N GLU A 56 41.24 -54.73 11.02
CA GLU A 56 41.53 -55.93 10.20
C GLU A 56 40.77 -57.23 10.56
N GLN A 57 40.15 -57.30 11.74
CA GLN A 57 39.35 -58.44 12.18
C GLN A 57 38.01 -58.56 11.44
N GLU A 58 37.34 -57.45 11.10
CA GLU A 58 36.03 -57.49 10.42
C GLU A 58 36.14 -57.85 8.93
N HIS A 59 37.31 -57.63 8.32
CA HIS A 59 37.58 -58.02 6.94
C HIS A 59 37.79 -59.55 6.79
N LYS A 60 38.20 -60.24 7.85
CA LYS A 60 38.29 -61.70 7.88
C LYS A 60 36.92 -62.36 7.96
N GLU A 61 36.03 -61.85 8.79
CA GLU A 61 34.66 -62.38 8.90
C GLU A 61 33.83 -62.25 7.61
N MET A 62 34.12 -61.24 6.78
CA MET A 62 33.47 -61.09 5.47
C MET A 62 34.01 -62.06 4.40
N LYS A 63 35.29 -62.46 4.49
CA LYS A 63 35.86 -63.49 3.58
C LYS A 63 35.33 -64.88 3.90
N ASP A 64 35.24 -65.23 5.18
CA ASP A 64 34.74 -66.54 5.61
C ASP A 64 33.25 -66.74 5.24
N LYS A 65 32.47 -65.64 5.15
CA LYS A 65 31.08 -65.66 4.66
C LYS A 65 30.95 -65.88 3.15
N ILE A 66 31.98 -65.58 2.36
CA ILE A 66 31.99 -65.81 0.90
C ILE A 66 32.37 -67.26 0.58
N GLU A 67 33.21 -67.91 1.40
CA GLU A 67 33.57 -69.33 1.21
C GLU A 67 32.49 -70.32 1.70
N ALA A 68 31.50 -69.86 2.49
CA ALA A 68 30.47 -70.72 3.09
C ALA A 68 29.19 -70.92 2.24
N LEU A 69 29.11 -70.37 1.02
CA LEU A 69 27.93 -70.52 0.14
C LEU A 69 28.14 -71.62 -0.92
N PRO A 70 27.24 -72.62 -1.02
CA PRO A 70 27.39 -73.74 -1.96
C PRO A 70 27.10 -73.36 -3.44
N PRO A 71 27.73 -74.02 -4.42
CA PRO A 71 27.63 -73.67 -5.85
C PRO A 71 26.35 -74.23 -6.50
N PRO A 72 25.67 -73.49 -7.40
CA PRO A 72 24.55 -74.04 -8.17
C PRO A 72 25.01 -74.77 -9.45
N VAL A 73 24.32 -75.88 -9.75
CA VAL A 73 24.79 -77.01 -10.57
C VAL A 73 24.28 -76.98 -12.03
N ALA A 74 25.24 -77.30 -12.90
CA ALA A 74 25.28 -77.88 -14.25
C ALA A 74 24.02 -78.13 -15.12
N ASP A 75 24.13 -77.67 -16.37
CA ASP A 75 23.84 -78.48 -17.57
C ASP A 75 25.03 -78.36 -18.57
N PRO A 76 25.92 -79.36 -18.67
CA PRO A 76 27.29 -79.19 -19.23
C PRO A 76 27.44 -79.32 -20.75
N LYS A 77 26.42 -79.74 -21.51
CA LYS A 77 26.58 -80.00 -22.96
C LYS A 77 26.53 -78.75 -23.86
N ARG A 78 25.98 -77.62 -23.40
CA ARG A 78 25.90 -76.38 -24.20
C ARG A 78 27.18 -75.53 -24.13
N LEU A 79 28.00 -75.71 -23.09
CA LEU A 79 29.23 -74.94 -22.87
C LEU A 79 30.39 -75.38 -23.77
N ASP A 80 30.43 -76.65 -24.19
CA ASP A 80 31.54 -77.15 -25.02
C ASP A 80 31.40 -76.72 -26.49
N GLU A 81 30.17 -76.61 -27.02
CA GLU A 81 29.91 -76.09 -28.37
C GLU A 81 30.25 -74.60 -28.48
N GLU A 82 29.99 -73.83 -27.42
CA GLU A 82 30.23 -72.39 -27.37
C GLU A 82 31.72 -72.06 -27.24
N LYS A 83 32.49 -72.84 -26.46
CA LYS A 83 33.94 -72.70 -26.33
C LYS A 83 34.69 -72.94 -27.64
N VAL A 84 34.29 -73.93 -28.44
CA VAL A 84 34.94 -74.23 -29.72
C VAL A 84 34.72 -73.10 -30.73
N ARG A 85 33.52 -72.49 -30.76
CA ARG A 85 33.23 -71.33 -31.62
C ARG A 85 34.12 -70.14 -31.29
N ILE A 86 34.20 -69.78 -30.00
CA ILE A 86 34.98 -68.63 -29.54
C ILE A 86 36.48 -68.82 -29.84
N GLN A 87 37.03 -70.03 -29.69
CA GLN A 87 38.43 -70.29 -30.04
C GLN A 87 38.72 -70.15 -31.54
N THR A 88 37.77 -70.54 -32.40
CA THR A 88 37.93 -70.47 -33.85
C THR A 88 37.89 -69.02 -34.34
N GLU A 89 37.02 -68.18 -33.77
CA GLU A 89 36.98 -66.74 -34.08
C GLU A 89 38.25 -66.02 -33.60
N LEU A 90 38.77 -66.35 -32.41
CA LEU A 90 39.98 -65.74 -31.89
C LEU A 90 41.21 -66.04 -32.78
N GLN A 91 41.32 -67.25 -33.33
CA GLN A 91 42.42 -67.59 -34.24
C GLN A 91 42.37 -66.80 -35.55
N LYS A 92 41.18 -66.60 -36.14
CA LYS A 92 41.04 -65.80 -37.37
C LYS A 92 41.45 -64.34 -37.16
N VAL A 93 41.02 -63.73 -36.05
CA VAL A 93 41.35 -62.33 -35.74
C VAL A 93 42.86 -62.15 -35.51
N ILE A 94 43.54 -63.14 -34.94
CA ILE A 94 45.01 -63.10 -34.74
C ILE A 94 45.77 -63.23 -36.07
N GLU A 95 45.27 -63.99 -37.03
CA GLU A 95 45.86 -64.07 -38.38
C GLU A 95 45.66 -62.77 -39.17
N GLU A 96 44.48 -62.15 -39.09
CA GLU A 96 44.21 -60.86 -39.73
C GLU A 96 45.06 -59.71 -39.15
N LEU A 97 45.34 -59.72 -37.85
CA LEU A 97 46.20 -58.71 -37.21
C LEU A 97 47.68 -58.84 -37.57
N LYS A 98 48.15 -60.01 -37.99
CA LYS A 98 49.56 -60.22 -38.38
C LYS A 98 49.89 -59.74 -39.79
N THR A 99 48.89 -59.45 -40.62
CA THR A 99 49.07 -59.06 -42.04
C THR A 99 48.90 -57.56 -42.28
N VAL A 100 48.65 -56.75 -41.24
CA VAL A 100 48.53 -55.29 -41.36
C VAL A 100 49.91 -54.62 -41.31
N ASP A 101 50.36 -54.15 -42.47
CA ASP A 101 51.70 -53.58 -42.74
C ASP A 101 51.85 -52.15 -42.16
N THR A 102 52.78 -51.96 -41.21
CA THR A 102 52.97 -50.73 -40.41
C THR A 102 53.87 -49.67 -41.08
N THR A 103 54.22 -49.84 -42.35
CA THR A 103 55.18 -48.98 -43.05
C THR A 103 54.59 -47.63 -43.50
N GLU A 104 53.28 -47.53 -43.73
CA GLU A 104 52.62 -46.27 -44.13
C GLU A 104 52.42 -45.27 -42.97
N LEU A 105 52.29 -45.75 -41.73
CA LEU A 105 52.11 -44.92 -40.53
C LEU A 105 53.39 -44.15 -40.16
N GLN A 106 54.57 -44.75 -40.36
CA GLN A 106 55.85 -44.11 -40.04
C GLN A 106 56.20 -42.95 -40.97
N GLN A 107 55.70 -42.95 -42.21
CA GLN A 107 55.91 -41.84 -43.14
C GLN A 107 54.98 -40.66 -42.86
N LYS A 108 53.75 -40.90 -42.39
CA LYS A 108 52.81 -39.82 -41.99
C LYS A 108 53.22 -39.11 -40.69
N MET A 109 53.90 -39.77 -39.76
CA MET A 109 54.35 -39.14 -38.51
C MET A 109 55.57 -38.21 -38.66
N LYS A 110 56.32 -38.27 -39.77
CA LYS A 110 57.49 -37.42 -40.01
C LYS A 110 57.17 -36.02 -40.56
N LEU A 111 55.91 -35.72 -40.87
CA LEU A 111 55.46 -34.45 -41.45
C LEU A 111 54.58 -33.61 -40.51
N MET A 112 54.43 -34.00 -39.23
CA MET A 112 53.76 -33.19 -38.21
C MET A 112 54.80 -32.42 -37.39
N ASP A 113 54.68 -31.09 -37.41
CA ASP A 113 55.65 -30.11 -36.92
C ASP A 113 55.78 -30.16 -35.37
N LEU A 114 56.78 -30.89 -34.87
CA LEU A 114 57.04 -31.12 -33.44
C LEU A 114 57.36 -29.83 -32.67
N ASP A 115 57.88 -28.81 -33.36
CA ASP A 115 58.30 -27.58 -32.72
C ASP A 115 57.12 -26.65 -32.38
N GLU A 116 56.06 -26.70 -33.18
CA GLU A 116 54.82 -25.96 -32.89
C GLU A 116 54.10 -26.52 -31.65
N PHE A 117 54.08 -27.86 -31.50
CA PHE A 117 53.54 -28.51 -30.31
C PHE A 117 54.33 -28.22 -29.04
N LYS A 118 55.67 -28.19 -29.10
CA LYS A 118 56.51 -27.82 -27.95
C LYS A 118 56.22 -26.39 -27.49
N LYS A 119 56.06 -25.46 -28.44
CA LYS A 119 55.74 -24.06 -28.15
C LYS A 119 54.37 -23.91 -27.48
N GLN A 120 53.36 -24.66 -27.93
CA GLN A 120 52.04 -24.70 -27.29
C GLN A 120 52.08 -25.33 -25.90
N LEU A 121 52.90 -26.38 -25.69
CA LEU A 121 53.07 -27.04 -24.40
C LEU A 121 53.70 -26.10 -23.36
N GLU A 122 54.75 -25.37 -23.74
CA GLU A 122 55.41 -24.40 -22.86
C GLU A 122 54.48 -23.20 -22.56
N ALA A 123 53.71 -22.72 -23.55
CA ALA A 123 52.70 -21.69 -23.32
C ALA A 123 51.63 -22.15 -22.31
N ARG A 124 51.07 -23.35 -22.48
CA ARG A 124 50.08 -23.93 -21.55
C ARG A 124 50.65 -24.27 -20.18
N LYS A 125 51.95 -24.58 -20.06
CA LYS A 125 52.60 -24.75 -18.75
C LYS A 125 52.68 -23.42 -18.03
N LYS A 126 53.11 -22.36 -18.72
CA LYS A 126 53.21 -21.02 -18.15
C LYS A 126 51.85 -20.50 -17.68
N GLU A 127 50.82 -20.66 -18.52
CA GLU A 127 49.44 -20.29 -18.17
C GLU A 127 48.92 -21.08 -16.96
N ARG A 128 49.22 -22.38 -16.85
CA ARG A 128 48.86 -23.18 -15.67
C ARG A 128 49.55 -22.72 -14.39
N VAL A 129 50.82 -22.30 -14.46
CA VAL A 129 51.54 -21.77 -13.30
C VAL A 129 50.96 -20.44 -12.86
N GLU A 130 50.62 -19.56 -13.80
CA GLU A 130 49.96 -18.28 -13.51
C GLU A 130 48.56 -18.48 -12.91
N GLN A 131 47.75 -19.38 -13.47
CA GLN A 131 46.44 -19.74 -12.92
C GLN A 131 46.54 -20.33 -11.52
N LYS A 132 47.52 -21.21 -11.27
CA LYS A 132 47.75 -21.78 -9.94
C LYS A 132 48.10 -20.71 -8.91
N ALA A 133 48.96 -19.76 -9.27
CA ALA A 133 49.29 -18.63 -8.39
C ALA A 133 48.08 -17.73 -8.08
N VAL A 134 47.14 -17.56 -9.02
CA VAL A 134 45.88 -16.83 -8.77
C VAL A 134 44.97 -17.62 -7.83
N VAL A 135 44.84 -18.92 -8.02
CA VAL A 135 44.03 -19.79 -7.14
C VAL A 135 44.58 -19.79 -5.73
N ASP A 136 45.90 -19.88 -5.54
CA ASP A 136 46.54 -19.85 -4.23
C ASP A 136 46.28 -18.51 -3.50
N LYS A 137 46.29 -17.38 -4.23
CA LYS A 137 45.92 -16.06 -3.67
C LYS A 137 44.45 -16.00 -3.25
N LEU A 138 43.55 -16.55 -4.06
CA LEU A 138 42.12 -16.59 -3.72
C LEU A 138 41.85 -17.48 -2.51
N LEU A 139 42.55 -18.60 -2.39
CA LEU A 139 42.47 -19.47 -1.21
C LEU A 139 42.95 -18.77 0.05
N ALA A 140 44.07 -18.04 -0.02
CA ALA A 140 44.58 -17.25 1.10
C ALA A 140 43.58 -16.15 1.53
N GLU A 141 42.92 -15.48 0.59
CA GLU A 141 41.91 -14.47 0.91
C GLU A 141 40.64 -15.10 1.51
N VAL A 142 40.24 -16.29 1.05
CA VAL A 142 39.14 -17.04 1.66
C VAL A 142 39.46 -17.43 3.10
N GLU A 143 40.69 -17.87 3.39
CA GLU A 143 41.13 -18.17 4.76
C GLU A 143 41.15 -16.92 5.64
N ARG A 144 41.63 -15.79 5.11
CA ARG A 144 41.58 -14.49 5.79
C ARG A 144 40.15 -14.06 6.10
N LEU A 145 39.24 -14.17 5.14
CA LEU A 145 37.84 -13.80 5.31
C LEU A 145 37.13 -14.72 6.32
N LYS A 146 37.45 -16.01 6.35
CA LYS A 146 36.98 -16.93 7.39
C LYS A 146 37.49 -16.52 8.78
N ALA A 147 38.77 -16.20 8.90
CA ALA A 147 39.34 -15.74 10.17
C ALA A 147 38.71 -14.43 10.68
N LEU A 148 38.36 -13.49 9.78
CA LEU A 148 37.64 -12.27 10.14
C LEU A 148 36.17 -12.54 10.52
N LEU A 149 35.52 -13.50 9.87
CA LEU A 149 34.16 -13.89 10.20
C LEU A 149 34.10 -14.56 11.59
N ASP A 150 35.06 -15.43 11.89
CA ASP A 150 35.19 -16.06 13.22
C ASP A 150 35.49 -15.05 14.33
N GLN A 151 36.16 -13.93 14.01
CA GLN A 151 36.44 -12.83 14.93
C GLN A 151 35.27 -11.84 15.08
N THR A 152 34.20 -11.98 14.29
CA THR A 152 33.06 -11.05 14.39
C THR A 152 32.26 -11.39 15.65
N PRO A 153 32.24 -10.52 16.68
CA PRO A 153 31.51 -10.81 17.91
C PRO A 153 30.02 -10.97 17.63
N VAL A 154 29.43 -12.04 18.16
CA VAL A 154 27.99 -12.29 18.08
C VAL A 154 27.27 -11.14 18.79
N TYR A 155 26.39 -10.44 18.07
CA TYR A 155 25.51 -9.43 18.67
C TYR A 155 24.60 -10.12 19.69
N GLN A 156 24.92 -9.96 20.97
CA GLN A 156 24.03 -10.29 22.07
C GLN A 156 23.07 -9.10 22.23
N PRO A 157 21.78 -9.23 21.86
CA PRO A 157 20.82 -8.19 22.17
C PRO A 157 20.83 -7.95 23.69
N PRO A 158 20.71 -6.69 24.15
CA PRO A 158 20.61 -6.41 25.57
C PRO A 158 19.49 -7.27 26.19
N PRO A 159 19.67 -7.77 27.42
CA PRO A 159 18.69 -8.64 28.06
C PRO A 159 17.30 -7.98 28.10
N PRO A 160 16.22 -8.75 27.88
CA PRO A 160 14.87 -8.21 27.88
C PRO A 160 14.55 -7.57 29.23
N LYS A 161 14.23 -6.27 29.22
CA LYS A 161 13.77 -5.54 30.39
C LYS A 161 12.31 -5.92 30.66
N TYR A 162 12.09 -6.84 31.58
CA TYR A 162 10.75 -7.22 32.02
C TYR A 162 10.12 -6.09 32.83
N VAL A 163 9.25 -5.30 32.19
CA VAL A 163 8.44 -4.30 32.88
C VAL A 163 7.05 -4.87 33.12
N ARG A 164 6.70 -5.06 34.39
CA ARG A 164 5.31 -5.33 34.77
C ARG A 164 4.55 -4.00 34.73
N LEU A 165 3.70 -3.85 33.71
CA LEU A 165 2.74 -2.77 33.66
C LEU A 165 1.66 -3.04 34.74
N PRO A 166 1.31 -2.04 35.56
CA PRO A 166 0.12 -2.12 36.41
C PRO A 166 -1.12 -2.46 35.59
N ASN A 167 -2.10 -3.12 36.19
CA ASN A 167 -3.34 -3.49 35.50
C ASN A 167 -3.96 -2.25 34.84
N PRO A 168 -4.29 -2.32 33.54
CA PRO A 168 -4.87 -1.20 32.82
C PRO A 168 -6.18 -0.78 33.50
N ARG A 169 -6.33 0.51 33.75
CA ARG A 169 -7.56 1.08 34.31
C ARG A 169 -8.71 0.93 33.29
N PRO A 170 -9.97 0.87 33.75
CA PRO A 170 -11.12 0.80 32.86
C PRO A 170 -11.11 1.96 31.85
N TYR A 171 -11.28 1.63 30.57
CA TYR A 171 -11.30 2.60 29.49
C TYR A 171 -12.74 3.12 29.30
N PRO A 172 -13.01 4.43 29.37
CA PRO A 172 -14.36 4.99 29.22
C PRO A 172 -14.98 4.65 27.85
N GLU A 173 -16.31 4.53 27.79
CA GLU A 173 -17.03 4.26 26.52
C GLU A 173 -16.87 5.41 25.50
N LYS A 174 -16.73 6.66 26.00
CA LYS A 174 -16.54 7.87 25.18
C LYS A 174 -15.27 8.60 25.65
N PRO A 175 -14.07 8.10 25.33
CA PRO A 175 -12.83 8.65 25.84
C PRO A 175 -12.57 10.06 25.28
N ASN A 176 -12.15 10.97 26.15
CA ASN A 176 -11.53 12.24 25.79
C ASN A 176 -10.01 12.05 25.77
N GLU A 177 -9.48 11.69 24.61
CA GLU A 177 -8.07 11.32 24.44
C GLU A 177 -7.16 12.57 24.39
N THR A 178 -6.21 12.65 25.32
CA THR A 178 -5.10 13.60 25.27
C THR A 178 -3.84 12.91 24.76
N ARG A 179 -3.25 13.44 23.69
CA ARG A 179 -2.10 12.84 23.01
C ARG A 179 -0.79 13.33 23.62
N VAL A 180 0.12 12.39 23.87
CA VAL A 180 1.45 12.67 24.41
C VAL A 180 2.48 11.99 23.52
N LEU A 181 3.24 12.77 22.76
CA LEU A 181 4.32 12.26 21.94
C LEU A 181 5.49 11.86 22.85
N VAL A 182 6.02 10.66 22.64
CA VAL A 182 7.19 10.15 23.35
C VAL A 182 8.30 9.88 22.35
N ALA A 183 9.40 10.60 22.51
CA ALA A 183 10.61 10.48 21.69
C ALA A 183 11.82 10.16 22.57
N LYS A 184 12.95 9.74 21.98
CA LYS A 184 14.17 9.46 22.73
C LYS A 184 14.64 10.61 23.62
N GLY A 185 14.44 11.85 23.16
CA GLY A 185 14.81 13.06 23.90
C GLY A 185 13.88 13.43 25.06
N GLY A 186 12.73 12.76 25.23
CA GLY A 186 11.76 13.11 26.27
C GLY A 186 10.30 13.00 25.84
N VAL A 187 9.43 13.63 26.63
CA VAL A 187 7.99 13.63 26.44
C VAL A 187 7.52 15.01 25.98
N LEU A 188 6.63 15.03 25.00
CA LEU A 188 6.06 16.24 24.44
C LEU A 188 4.53 16.13 24.44
N SER A 189 3.87 16.93 25.27
CA SER A 189 2.42 16.94 25.35
C SER A 189 1.81 17.72 24.19
N PHE A 190 0.82 17.14 23.51
CA PHE A 190 0.03 17.82 22.50
C PHE A 190 -1.45 17.84 22.87
N ASN A 191 -1.93 19.03 23.27
CA ASN A 191 -3.36 19.27 23.42
C ASN A 191 -3.88 19.98 22.17
N GLN A 192 -4.54 19.23 21.29
CA GLN A 192 -5.04 19.76 20.02
C GLN A 192 -6.00 20.95 20.21
N PRO A 193 -7.02 20.90 21.09
CA PRO A 193 -7.87 22.06 21.36
C PRO A 193 -7.09 23.32 21.78
N LYS A 194 -6.19 23.21 22.78
CA LYS A 194 -5.39 24.36 23.27
C LYS A 194 -4.47 24.93 22.18
N PHE A 195 -3.99 24.09 21.26
CA PHE A 195 -3.15 24.51 20.14
C PHE A 195 -3.95 25.16 19.00
N VAL A 196 -5.09 24.59 18.65
CA VAL A 196 -5.89 25.01 17.49
C VAL A 196 -6.74 26.23 17.79
N GLN A 197 -7.27 26.37 19.01
CA GLN A 197 -8.21 27.44 19.34
C GLN A 197 -7.65 28.85 19.08
N PRO A 198 -6.43 29.22 19.50
CA PRO A 198 -5.87 30.54 19.21
C PRO A 198 -5.72 30.82 17.71
N ILE A 199 -5.45 29.77 16.91
CA ILE A 199 -5.37 29.86 15.45
C ILE A 199 -6.75 30.14 14.86
N LEU A 200 -7.78 29.42 15.32
CA LEU A 200 -9.17 29.62 14.88
C LEU A 200 -9.69 31.00 15.28
N ASP A 201 -9.39 31.46 16.50
CA ASP A 201 -9.77 32.80 16.97
C ASP A 201 -9.11 33.89 16.14
N GLY A 202 -7.84 33.68 15.77
CA GLY A 202 -7.10 34.57 14.87
C GLY A 202 -7.72 34.65 13.47
N LEU A 203 -8.10 33.50 12.90
CA LEU A 203 -8.79 33.42 11.61
C LEU A 203 -10.17 34.08 11.66
N GLU A 204 -10.93 33.89 12.74
CA GLU A 204 -12.31 34.39 12.85
C GLU A 204 -12.32 35.93 12.86
N LYS A 205 -11.33 36.56 13.51
CA LYS A 205 -11.17 38.02 13.53
C LYS A 205 -10.95 38.64 12.14
N VAL A 206 -10.40 37.88 11.20
CA VAL A 206 -10.08 38.35 9.84
C VAL A 206 -10.88 37.63 8.77
N LYS A 207 -11.94 36.91 9.14
CA LYS A 207 -12.71 36.01 8.27
C LYS A 207 -13.18 36.64 6.98
N SER A 208 -13.65 37.88 7.02
CA SER A 208 -14.10 38.62 5.82
C SER A 208 -12.96 38.90 4.82
N GLN A 209 -11.71 38.97 5.29
CA GLN A 209 -10.54 39.16 4.43
C GLN A 209 -10.09 37.87 3.75
N LEU A 210 -10.57 36.71 4.24
CA LEU A 210 -10.26 35.37 3.73
C LEU A 210 -11.18 34.96 2.58
N GLU A 211 -12.28 35.67 2.36
CA GLU A 211 -13.19 35.42 1.24
C GLU A 211 -12.55 35.79 -0.10
N TYR A 212 -13.04 35.21 -1.20
CA TYR A 212 -12.56 35.57 -2.53
C TYR A 212 -12.95 37.01 -2.87
N GLN A 213 -11.95 37.87 -3.04
CA GLN A 213 -12.14 39.23 -3.56
C GLN A 213 -12.22 39.26 -5.08
N ARG A 214 -11.47 38.37 -5.73
CA ARG A 214 -11.46 38.16 -7.18
C ARG A 214 -11.36 36.68 -7.47
N VAL A 215 -12.17 36.23 -8.42
CA VAL A 215 -12.27 34.83 -8.80
C VAL A 215 -11.60 34.66 -10.16
N GLU A 216 -10.45 33.99 -10.18
CA GLU A 216 -9.68 33.74 -11.41
C GLU A 216 -9.87 32.30 -11.89
N TYR A 217 -9.87 32.09 -13.22
CA TYR A 217 -10.02 30.76 -13.80
C TYR A 217 -8.78 29.88 -13.59
N THR A 218 -7.59 30.47 -13.61
CA THR A 218 -6.29 29.77 -13.65
C THR A 218 -6.14 28.68 -12.59
N PRO A 219 -6.47 28.89 -11.30
CA PRO A 219 -6.35 27.85 -10.27
C PRO A 219 -7.28 26.64 -10.52
N PHE A 220 -8.41 26.86 -11.19
CA PHE A 220 -9.45 25.85 -11.43
C PHE A 220 -9.37 25.23 -12.82
N ALA A 221 -8.52 25.73 -13.71
CA ALA A 221 -8.49 25.34 -15.12
C ALA A 221 -8.40 23.82 -15.30
N LYS A 222 -7.46 23.17 -14.60
CA LYS A 222 -7.29 21.71 -14.66
C LYS A 222 -8.53 20.93 -14.21
N LEU A 223 -9.17 21.36 -13.12
CA LEU A 223 -10.40 20.75 -12.61
C LEU A 223 -11.54 20.89 -13.63
N MET A 224 -11.73 22.12 -14.11
CA MET A 224 -12.78 22.49 -15.05
C MET A 224 -12.64 21.75 -16.39
N GLU A 225 -11.43 21.71 -16.95
CA GLU A 225 -11.12 20.98 -18.19
C GLU A 225 -11.32 19.48 -18.02
N LYS A 226 -10.95 18.91 -16.87
CA LYS A 226 -11.17 17.49 -16.59
C LYS A 226 -12.66 17.12 -16.57
N ILE A 227 -13.52 18.01 -16.07
CA ILE A 227 -14.96 17.74 -15.95
C ILE A 227 -15.72 18.07 -17.25
N LEU A 228 -15.45 19.25 -17.82
CA LEU A 228 -16.23 19.87 -18.91
C LEU A 228 -15.53 19.88 -20.26
N GLY A 229 -14.23 19.54 -20.33
CA GLY A 229 -13.45 19.56 -21.55
C GLY A 229 -13.47 20.94 -22.22
N PRO A 230 -13.78 21.04 -23.54
CA PRO A 230 -13.72 22.30 -24.28
C PRO A 230 -14.75 23.35 -23.80
N ALA A 231 -15.80 22.95 -23.09
CA ALA A 231 -16.82 23.85 -22.58
C ALA A 231 -16.40 24.60 -21.30
N ALA A 232 -15.24 24.27 -20.71
CA ALA A 232 -14.79 24.78 -19.41
C ALA A 232 -14.76 26.32 -19.32
N THR A 233 -14.16 26.99 -20.31
CA THR A 233 -14.02 28.46 -20.32
C THR A 233 -15.37 29.16 -20.43
N GLN A 234 -16.29 28.65 -21.26
CA GLN A 234 -17.63 29.21 -21.40
C GLN A 234 -18.44 29.01 -20.11
N ALA A 235 -18.41 27.79 -19.57
CA ALA A 235 -19.12 27.43 -18.35
C ALA A 235 -18.64 28.22 -17.12
N TRP A 236 -17.36 28.61 -17.09
CA TRP A 236 -16.78 29.39 -16.00
C TRP A 236 -17.53 30.69 -15.73
N THR A 237 -18.04 31.37 -16.76
CA THR A 237 -18.81 32.61 -16.60
C THR A 237 -20.09 32.43 -15.79
N HIS A 238 -20.67 31.23 -15.81
CA HIS A 238 -21.86 30.87 -15.04
C HIS A 238 -21.53 30.24 -13.68
N ILE A 239 -20.38 29.56 -13.57
CA ILE A 239 -19.95 28.83 -12.35
C ILE A 239 -19.21 29.72 -11.36
N ALA A 240 -18.35 30.64 -11.81
CA ALA A 240 -17.52 31.49 -10.96
C ALA A 240 -18.28 32.24 -9.84
N PRO A 241 -19.53 32.73 -10.06
CA PRO A 241 -20.33 33.36 -9.00
C PRO A 241 -20.71 32.46 -7.81
N LEU A 242 -20.48 31.15 -7.92
CA LEU A 242 -20.74 30.17 -6.86
C LEU A 242 -19.51 29.85 -6.01
N VAL A 243 -18.31 30.35 -6.35
CA VAL A 243 -17.05 29.94 -5.70
C VAL A 243 -17.04 30.17 -4.18
N ASN A 244 -17.77 31.17 -3.68
CA ASN A 244 -17.83 31.49 -2.25
C ASN A 244 -18.83 30.65 -1.47
N ARG A 245 -19.63 29.81 -2.13
CA ARG A 245 -20.74 29.07 -1.51
C ARG A 245 -20.78 27.59 -1.85
N MET A 246 -20.27 27.22 -3.03
CA MET A 246 -20.29 25.85 -3.53
C MET A 246 -18.91 25.43 -4.04
N GLN A 247 -18.60 24.14 -3.88
CA GLN A 247 -17.40 23.54 -4.47
C GLN A 247 -17.50 23.64 -6.00
N ILE A 248 -16.46 24.14 -6.66
CA ILE A 248 -16.44 24.32 -8.13
C ILE A 248 -16.58 22.98 -8.84
N GLU A 249 -16.01 21.91 -8.29
CA GLU A 249 -16.20 20.52 -8.74
C GLU A 249 -17.70 20.20 -8.92
N HIS A 250 -18.49 20.40 -7.87
CA HIS A 250 -19.93 20.11 -7.87
C HIS A 250 -20.70 21.02 -8.83
N ALA A 251 -20.34 22.30 -8.91
CA ALA A 251 -20.98 23.23 -9.83
C ALA A 251 -20.71 22.87 -11.30
N ALA A 252 -19.49 22.44 -11.62
CA ALA A 252 -19.10 21.98 -12.95
C ALA A 252 -19.79 20.67 -13.34
N GLU A 253 -19.89 19.72 -12.42
CA GLU A 253 -20.63 18.47 -12.64
C GLU A 253 -22.13 18.71 -12.83
N ALA A 254 -22.74 19.62 -12.05
CA ALA A 254 -24.14 20.02 -12.24
C ALA A 254 -24.34 20.71 -13.59
N TYR A 255 -23.43 21.61 -14.00
CA TYR A 255 -23.44 22.23 -15.32
C TYR A 255 -23.44 21.17 -16.43
N LYS A 256 -22.55 20.17 -16.31
CA LYS A 256 -22.45 19.06 -17.26
C LYS A 256 -23.74 18.27 -17.37
N ALA A 257 -24.33 17.90 -16.23
CA ALA A 257 -25.57 17.11 -16.18
C ALA A 257 -26.74 17.86 -16.85
N LEU A 258 -26.89 19.15 -16.56
CA LEU A 258 -27.93 20.00 -17.17
C LEU A 258 -27.71 20.16 -18.69
N ALA A 259 -26.48 20.46 -19.11
CA ALA A 259 -26.15 20.65 -20.52
C ALA A 259 -26.38 19.37 -21.34
N ALA A 260 -26.00 18.20 -20.79
CA ALA A 260 -26.24 16.91 -21.43
C ALA A 260 -27.74 16.58 -21.58
N ALA A 261 -28.59 17.17 -20.75
CA ALA A 261 -30.04 17.04 -20.83
C ALA A 261 -30.70 18.08 -21.75
N GLY A 262 -29.93 18.93 -22.43
CA GLY A 262 -30.45 20.02 -23.27
C GLY A 262 -30.98 21.22 -22.48
N ILE A 263 -30.72 21.30 -21.17
CA ILE A 263 -31.07 22.45 -20.33
C ILE A 263 -29.87 23.40 -20.33
N ALA A 264 -30.06 24.61 -20.87
CA ALA A 264 -29.00 25.63 -20.90
C ALA A 264 -28.62 26.06 -19.46
N PRO A 265 -27.42 25.73 -18.94
CA PRO A 265 -27.08 25.99 -17.54
C PRO A 265 -26.62 27.44 -17.36
N THR A 266 -27.59 28.32 -17.17
CA THR A 266 -27.34 29.74 -16.88
C THR A 266 -26.94 29.95 -15.42
N LYS A 267 -26.40 31.13 -15.11
CA LYS A 267 -26.09 31.54 -13.73
C LYS A 267 -27.28 31.33 -12.79
N GLN A 268 -28.46 31.79 -13.18
CA GLN A 268 -29.68 31.71 -12.36
C GLN A 268 -30.09 30.26 -12.08
N ILE A 269 -29.95 29.39 -13.08
CA ILE A 269 -30.26 27.96 -12.93
C ILE A 269 -29.27 27.30 -11.96
N LEU A 270 -27.97 27.59 -12.08
CA LEU A 270 -26.97 27.05 -11.16
C LEU A 270 -27.14 27.59 -9.73
N GLU A 271 -27.53 28.85 -9.56
CA GLU A 271 -27.88 29.44 -8.27
C GLU A 271 -29.08 28.72 -7.63
N ALA A 272 -30.15 28.48 -8.40
CA ALA A 272 -31.31 27.72 -7.94
C ALA A 272 -30.93 26.28 -7.51
N VAL A 273 -30.10 25.59 -8.31
CA VAL A 273 -29.61 24.25 -7.95
C VAL A 273 -28.76 24.28 -6.67
N ALA A 274 -27.91 25.30 -6.51
CA ALA A 274 -27.12 25.47 -5.30
C ALA A 274 -28.01 25.70 -4.07
N ASP A 275 -29.01 26.58 -4.19
CA ASP A 275 -29.95 26.89 -3.13
C ASP A 275 -30.79 25.67 -2.72
N ILE A 276 -31.21 24.84 -3.67
CA ILE A 276 -31.93 23.58 -3.39
C ILE A 276 -31.00 22.53 -2.73
N SER A 277 -29.71 22.52 -3.08
CA SER A 277 -28.75 21.51 -2.58
C SER A 277 -28.49 21.59 -1.07
N ILE A 278 -28.56 22.78 -0.49
CA ILE A 278 -28.31 23.00 0.95
C ILE A 278 -29.38 22.34 1.84
N PRO A 279 -30.68 22.67 1.69
CA PRO A 279 -31.72 22.11 2.54
C PRO A 279 -32.01 20.64 2.23
N THR A 280 -31.76 20.16 1.01
CA THR A 280 -31.81 18.72 0.66
C THR A 280 -30.60 17.93 1.17
N ARG A 281 -29.58 18.61 1.73
CA ARG A 281 -28.34 18.00 2.23
C ARG A 281 -27.64 17.12 1.18
N SER A 282 -27.76 17.51 -0.09
CA SER A 282 -27.31 16.75 -1.25
C SER A 282 -26.31 17.58 -2.06
N SER A 283 -25.50 16.92 -2.90
CA SER A 283 -24.57 17.65 -3.78
C SER A 283 -25.33 18.25 -4.98
N MET A 284 -24.83 19.35 -5.55
CA MET A 284 -25.43 19.97 -6.74
C MET A 284 -25.62 18.99 -7.91
N PRO A 285 -24.68 18.06 -8.21
CA PRO A 285 -24.85 17.10 -9.29
C PRO A 285 -26.06 16.19 -9.07
N LEU A 286 -26.26 15.67 -7.85
CA LEU A 286 -27.41 14.83 -7.53
C LEU A 286 -28.73 15.58 -7.65
N VAL A 287 -28.76 16.85 -7.23
CA VAL A 287 -29.94 17.71 -7.42
C VAL A 287 -30.20 17.96 -8.90
N ALA A 288 -29.17 18.28 -9.69
CA ALA A 288 -29.29 18.51 -11.12
C ALA A 288 -29.79 17.25 -11.85
N GLU A 289 -29.23 16.09 -11.53
CA GLU A 289 -29.66 14.79 -12.06
C GLU A 289 -31.11 14.46 -11.70
N ALA A 290 -31.52 14.73 -10.45
CA ALA A 290 -32.90 14.54 -10.02
C ALA A 290 -33.88 15.46 -10.76
N ILE A 291 -33.51 16.72 -10.99
CA ILE A 291 -34.30 17.66 -11.78
C ILE A 291 -34.39 17.16 -13.24
N VAL A 292 -33.28 16.72 -13.82
CA VAL A 292 -33.24 16.16 -15.19
C VAL A 292 -34.07 14.87 -15.29
N ALA A 293 -34.08 14.03 -14.28
CA ALA A 293 -34.94 12.84 -14.24
C ALA A 293 -36.42 13.23 -14.19
N ALA A 294 -36.75 14.23 -13.35
CA ALA A 294 -38.12 14.73 -13.23
C ALA A 294 -38.65 15.32 -14.53
N THR A 295 -37.83 16.05 -15.31
CA THR A 295 -38.25 16.56 -16.63
C THR A 295 -38.50 15.45 -17.66
N LYS A 296 -37.96 14.25 -17.43
CA LYS A 296 -38.22 13.03 -18.21
C LYS A 296 -39.36 12.18 -17.64
N GLY A 297 -40.01 12.63 -16.56
CA GLY A 297 -41.13 11.95 -15.92
C GLY A 297 -40.76 11.00 -14.77
N ASP A 298 -39.46 10.84 -14.47
CA ASP A 298 -39.01 10.03 -13.32
C ASP A 298 -38.86 10.91 -12.08
N LEU A 299 -39.77 10.73 -11.12
CA LEU A 299 -39.82 11.52 -9.88
C LEU A 299 -39.08 10.84 -8.71
N GLU A 300 -38.65 9.59 -8.86
CA GLU A 300 -38.03 8.84 -7.77
C GLU A 300 -36.68 9.41 -7.32
N PRO A 301 -35.77 9.85 -8.23
CA PRO A 301 -34.54 10.52 -7.83
C PRO A 301 -34.80 11.76 -6.97
N TRP A 302 -35.83 12.54 -7.28
CA TRP A 302 -36.20 13.73 -6.51
C TRP A 302 -36.71 13.39 -5.11
N LYS A 303 -37.57 12.38 -4.98
CA LYS A 303 -38.06 11.92 -3.66
C LYS A 303 -36.94 11.40 -2.77
N LYS A 304 -35.91 10.76 -3.34
CA LYS A 304 -34.75 10.26 -2.59
C LYS A 304 -33.89 11.37 -1.96
N LEU A 305 -34.06 12.63 -2.40
CA LEU A 305 -33.37 13.78 -1.81
C LEU A 305 -34.10 14.34 -0.57
N ASP A 306 -35.13 13.66 -0.07
CA ASP A 306 -35.88 14.12 1.09
C ASP A 306 -34.98 14.22 2.34
N PRO A 307 -34.82 15.41 2.95
CA PRO A 307 -33.96 15.59 4.10
C PRO A 307 -34.57 15.08 5.41
N SER A 308 -35.83 14.63 5.41
CA SER A 308 -36.52 14.12 6.59
C SER A 308 -35.91 12.80 7.06
N ARG A 309 -35.77 12.66 8.37
CA ARG A 309 -35.40 11.38 9.00
C ARG A 309 -36.61 10.52 9.33
N ASP A 310 -37.81 11.09 9.26
CA ASP A 310 -39.09 10.42 9.53
C ASP A 310 -39.79 10.13 8.19
N PRO A 311 -39.85 8.86 7.75
CA PRO A 311 -40.48 8.50 6.47
C PRO A 311 -41.98 8.78 6.44
N LEU A 312 -42.64 8.95 7.60
CA LEU A 312 -44.06 9.29 7.68
C LEU A 312 -44.32 10.79 7.52
N LYS A 313 -43.27 11.62 7.59
CA LYS A 313 -43.33 13.07 7.46
C LYS A 313 -42.28 13.56 6.46
N PRO A 314 -42.41 13.20 5.17
CA PRO A 314 -41.46 13.66 4.17
C PRO A 314 -41.66 15.15 3.92
N VAL A 315 -40.54 15.86 3.74
CA VAL A 315 -40.53 17.26 3.31
C VAL A 315 -40.76 17.33 1.81
N ILE A 316 -40.16 16.42 1.05
CA ILE A 316 -40.32 16.33 -0.39
C ILE A 316 -41.44 15.36 -0.74
N LYS A 317 -42.44 15.83 -1.50
CA LYS A 317 -43.43 14.97 -2.16
C LYS A 317 -43.52 15.32 -3.63
N ALA A 318 -43.77 14.31 -4.47
CA ALA A 318 -43.98 14.50 -5.89
C ALA A 318 -44.91 13.41 -6.43
N GLU A 319 -46.04 13.81 -7.02
CA GLU A 319 -47.06 12.91 -7.53
C GLU A 319 -47.49 13.33 -8.93
N ALA A 320 -47.51 12.38 -9.86
CA ALA A 320 -48.00 12.59 -11.21
C ALA A 320 -49.45 12.08 -11.31
N ALA A 321 -50.38 12.96 -11.69
CA ALA A 321 -51.79 12.60 -11.87
C ALA A 321 -52.42 13.45 -12.98
N ALA A 322 -53.21 12.83 -13.87
CA ALA A 322 -54.02 13.50 -14.89
C ALA A 322 -53.25 14.53 -15.75
N GLY A 323 -52.03 14.21 -16.19
CA GLY A 323 -51.21 15.08 -17.04
C GLY A 323 -50.57 16.27 -16.31
N LYS A 324 -50.64 16.29 -14.98
CA LYS A 324 -49.96 17.25 -14.10
C LYS A 324 -49.03 16.53 -13.12
N VAL A 325 -48.02 17.25 -12.67
CA VAL A 325 -47.17 16.83 -11.56
C VAL A 325 -47.36 17.82 -10.43
N THR A 326 -47.69 17.31 -9.25
CA THR A 326 -47.78 18.10 -8.02
C THR A 326 -46.50 17.88 -7.22
N PHE A 327 -45.74 18.94 -7.02
CA PHE A 327 -44.57 18.95 -6.16
C PHE A 327 -44.91 19.64 -4.85
N SER A 328 -44.42 19.08 -3.74
CA SER A 328 -44.55 19.69 -2.42
C SER A 328 -43.20 19.75 -1.71
N TRP A 329 -43.00 20.86 -0.99
CA TRP A 329 -41.88 21.12 -0.10
C TRP A 329 -42.43 21.56 1.26
N GLY A 330 -42.45 20.63 2.22
CA GLY A 330 -43.11 20.81 3.50
C GLY A 330 -44.60 21.10 3.31
N ALA A 331 -45.04 22.29 3.73
CA ALA A 331 -46.42 22.74 3.56
C ALA A 331 -46.69 23.42 2.21
N ALA A 332 -45.65 23.82 1.47
CA ALA A 332 -45.81 24.45 0.16
C ALA A 332 -46.07 23.37 -0.90
N SER A 333 -47.02 23.61 -1.79
CA SER A 333 -47.35 22.69 -2.88
C SER A 333 -47.67 23.47 -4.16
N SER A 334 -47.20 22.99 -5.30
CA SER A 334 -47.47 23.56 -6.62
C SER A 334 -47.77 22.45 -7.62
N ALA A 335 -48.78 22.66 -8.46
CA ALA A 335 -49.15 21.74 -9.53
C ALA A 335 -48.77 22.34 -10.88
N VAL A 336 -47.90 21.65 -11.61
CA VAL A 336 -47.44 22.05 -12.94
C VAL A 336 -47.85 21.03 -13.99
N LYS A 337 -47.85 21.43 -15.27
CA LYS A 337 -48.08 20.51 -16.37
C LYS A 337 -46.94 19.50 -16.45
N ALA A 338 -47.22 18.27 -16.85
CA ALA A 338 -46.21 17.21 -17.01
C ALA A 338 -45.31 17.41 -18.25
N ALA A 339 -45.10 18.65 -18.70
CA ALA A 339 -44.19 18.96 -19.79
C ALA A 339 -42.78 19.27 -19.23
N PRO A 340 -41.70 18.87 -19.92
CA PRO A 340 -40.33 19.05 -19.42
C PRO A 340 -39.99 20.48 -19.01
N LYS A 341 -40.47 21.47 -19.78
CA LYS A 341 -40.24 22.90 -19.52
C LYS A 341 -40.95 23.38 -18.25
N ASP A 342 -42.22 23.00 -18.06
CA ASP A 342 -43.02 23.40 -16.90
C ASP A 342 -42.45 22.79 -15.60
N ILE A 343 -41.95 21.55 -15.68
CA ILE A 343 -41.26 20.88 -14.56
C ILE A 343 -39.94 21.59 -14.24
N ALA A 344 -39.12 21.90 -15.24
CA ALA A 344 -37.87 22.63 -15.04
C ALA A 344 -38.11 24.03 -14.45
N ASP A 345 -39.12 24.74 -14.95
CA ASP A 345 -39.50 26.07 -14.46
C ASP A 345 -39.94 26.03 -13.00
N TYR A 346 -40.66 24.99 -12.56
CA TYR A 346 -40.98 24.80 -11.15
C TYR A 346 -39.71 24.80 -10.29
N PHE A 347 -38.71 23.99 -10.62
CA PHE A 347 -37.48 23.91 -9.82
C PHE A 347 -36.71 25.23 -9.81
N PHE A 348 -36.52 25.84 -10.98
CA PHE A 348 -35.63 26.99 -11.11
C PHE A 348 -36.27 28.34 -10.76
N LYS A 349 -37.61 28.44 -10.80
CA LYS A 349 -38.32 29.71 -10.59
C LYS A 349 -39.25 29.69 -9.39
N ASP A 350 -39.89 28.57 -9.09
CA ASP A 350 -40.90 28.50 -8.02
C ASP A 350 -40.28 27.95 -6.74
N LEU A 351 -39.72 26.73 -6.79
CA LEU A 351 -39.13 26.07 -5.63
C LEU A 351 -37.92 26.85 -5.08
N ALA A 352 -37.05 27.34 -5.97
CA ALA A 352 -35.89 28.14 -5.58
C ALA A 352 -36.25 29.44 -4.86
N LYS A 353 -37.49 29.92 -4.97
CA LYS A 353 -38.00 31.13 -4.28
C LYS A 353 -38.78 30.81 -3.01
N VAL A 354 -38.93 29.54 -2.64
CA VAL A 354 -39.59 29.17 -1.39
C VAL A 354 -38.72 29.65 -0.22
N LYS A 355 -39.34 30.34 0.74
CA LYS A 355 -38.67 30.81 1.95
C LYS A 355 -38.00 29.63 2.68
N GLY A 356 -36.68 29.72 2.88
CA GLY A 356 -35.84 28.66 3.47
C GLY A 356 -35.09 27.81 2.44
N ILE A 357 -35.43 27.94 1.15
CA ILE A 357 -34.59 27.50 0.02
C ILE A 357 -33.92 28.71 -0.60
N GLU A 358 -34.69 29.78 -0.85
CA GLU A 358 -34.17 31.02 -1.43
C GLU A 358 -32.97 31.49 -0.62
N ASP A 359 -31.86 31.69 -1.32
CA ASP A 359 -30.60 32.17 -0.76
C ASP A 359 -29.98 31.25 0.31
N ALA A 360 -30.43 30.00 0.45
CA ALA A 360 -29.86 29.05 1.40
C ALA A 360 -28.36 28.82 1.16
N SER A 361 -27.91 28.86 -0.09
CA SER A 361 -26.48 28.76 -0.42
C SER A 361 -25.66 29.96 0.07
N LYS A 362 -26.26 31.15 0.21
CA LYS A 362 -25.55 32.37 0.63
C LYS A 362 -25.13 32.36 2.11
N ALA A 363 -25.74 31.49 2.93
CA ALA A 363 -25.35 31.32 4.33
C ALA A 363 -24.05 30.52 4.51
N ARG A 364 -23.58 29.83 3.46
CA ARG A 364 -22.32 29.10 3.44
C ARG A 364 -21.21 30.00 2.89
N THR A 365 -20.02 29.86 3.47
CA THR A 365 -18.82 30.55 3.01
C THR A 365 -17.71 29.54 2.74
N ILE A 366 -17.15 29.60 1.53
CA ILE A 366 -15.93 28.92 1.12
C ILE A 366 -14.85 29.98 0.93
N TYR A 367 -13.71 29.77 1.58
CA TYR A 367 -12.63 30.74 1.67
C TYR A 367 -11.59 30.57 0.56
N ASP A 368 -10.90 31.67 0.26
CA ASP A 368 -9.76 31.69 -0.64
C ASP A 368 -8.56 31.02 0.05
N MET A 369 -8.23 29.83 -0.44
CA MET A 369 -7.11 29.03 0.05
C MET A 369 -5.82 29.83 0.18
N THR A 370 -5.47 30.65 -0.81
CA THR A 370 -4.19 31.37 -0.84
C THR A 370 -4.09 32.35 0.34
N ARG A 371 -5.21 32.97 0.69
CA ARG A 371 -5.32 33.90 1.81
C ARG A 371 -5.27 33.20 3.15
N VAL A 372 -5.99 32.08 3.28
CA VAL A 372 -5.96 31.27 4.50
C VAL A 372 -4.55 30.72 4.75
N VAL A 373 -3.90 30.14 3.74
CA VAL A 373 -2.51 29.66 3.83
C VAL A 373 -1.55 30.79 4.20
N SER A 374 -1.68 31.95 3.55
CA SER A 374 -0.82 33.11 3.85
C SER A 374 -0.96 33.58 5.30
N LEU A 375 -2.18 33.59 5.85
CA LEU A 375 -2.39 33.95 7.25
C LEU A 375 -1.82 32.87 8.18
N LEU A 376 -2.03 31.59 7.88
CA LEU A 376 -1.49 30.47 8.66
C LEU A 376 0.04 30.47 8.66
N GLN A 377 0.69 30.84 7.55
CA GLN A 377 2.14 31.00 7.49
C GLN A 377 2.63 32.15 8.39
N ARG A 378 1.89 33.27 8.44
CA ARG A 378 2.19 34.37 9.38
C ARG A 378 1.96 33.97 10.84
N ALA A 379 0.95 33.12 11.09
CA ALA A 379 0.71 32.57 12.42
C ALA A 379 1.82 31.57 12.84
N ALA A 380 2.31 30.76 11.90
CA ALA A 380 3.40 29.83 12.11
C ALA A 380 4.73 30.52 12.45
N SER A 381 4.96 31.73 11.94
CA SER A 381 6.14 32.52 12.31
C SER A 381 6.02 33.24 13.65
N ASN A 382 4.83 33.25 14.28
CA ASN A 382 4.61 33.91 15.57
C ASN A 382 5.03 32.99 16.74
N PRO A 383 6.04 33.37 17.55
CA PRO A 383 6.47 32.59 18.71
C PRO A 383 5.41 32.43 19.80
N LEU A 384 4.42 33.34 19.87
CA LEU A 384 3.34 33.27 20.86
C LEU A 384 2.27 32.23 20.51
N ILE A 385 2.20 31.82 19.24
CA ILE A 385 1.26 30.81 18.74
C ILE A 385 1.95 29.45 18.70
N THR A 386 3.21 29.43 18.31
CA THR A 386 4.02 28.22 18.26
C THR A 386 4.57 27.93 19.66
N GLY A 387 3.86 27.14 20.45
CA GLY A 387 4.37 26.61 21.73
C GLY A 387 5.52 25.61 21.51
N SER A 388 5.39 24.40 22.02
CA SER A 388 6.41 23.35 21.83
C SER A 388 6.45 22.75 20.40
N TYR A 389 5.55 23.19 19.53
CA TYR A 389 5.47 22.79 18.13
C TYR A 389 5.58 24.02 17.22
N THR A 390 6.35 23.91 16.14
CA THR A 390 6.11 24.68 14.93
C THR A 390 5.08 23.96 14.08
N PHE A 391 4.45 24.68 13.16
CA PHE A 391 3.55 24.06 12.20
C PHE A 391 3.74 24.69 10.82
N GLU A 392 3.44 23.92 9.79
CA GLU A 392 3.40 24.37 8.40
C GLU A 392 2.02 24.05 7.83
N PRO A 393 1.32 25.01 7.20
CA PRO A 393 0.08 24.72 6.51
C PRO A 393 0.38 23.90 5.25
N GLU A 394 -0.18 22.70 5.19
CA GLU A 394 -0.13 21.79 4.06
C GLU A 394 -1.45 21.85 3.30
N PHE A 395 -1.34 22.09 2.00
CA PHE A 395 -2.47 22.05 1.08
C PHE A 395 -2.45 20.76 0.27
N GLN A 396 -3.60 20.08 0.21
CA GLN A 396 -3.83 18.93 -0.66
C GLN A 396 -4.96 19.25 -1.64
N PRO A 397 -4.74 19.20 -2.96
CA PRO A 397 -5.72 19.61 -3.98
C PRO A 397 -7.09 18.94 -3.91
N THR A 398 -7.16 17.75 -3.32
CA THR A 398 -8.38 16.93 -3.21
C THR A 398 -9.16 17.17 -1.91
N LEU A 399 -8.60 17.93 -0.97
CA LEU A 399 -9.24 18.26 0.31
C LEU A 399 -9.87 19.64 0.27
N ASN A 400 -10.97 19.80 1.00
CA ASN A 400 -11.67 21.08 1.17
C ASN A 400 -11.31 21.77 2.50
N TYR A 401 -10.19 21.41 3.10
CA TYR A 401 -9.67 22.00 4.33
C TYR A 401 -8.14 22.00 4.30
N ILE A 402 -7.53 22.86 5.11
CA ILE A 402 -6.08 22.92 5.26
C ILE A 402 -5.66 21.97 6.38
N ARG A 403 -4.55 21.27 6.17
CA ARG A 403 -3.87 20.50 7.22
C ARG A 403 -2.73 21.34 7.79
N LEU A 404 -2.53 21.27 9.09
CA LEU A 404 -1.30 21.77 9.71
C LEU A 404 -0.42 20.55 9.94
N ALA A 405 0.79 20.56 9.37
CA ALA A 405 1.84 19.60 9.68
C ALA A 405 2.65 20.15 10.85
N LEU A 406 2.63 19.47 12.00
CA LEU A 406 3.30 19.91 13.22
C LEU A 406 4.68 19.28 13.31
N LYS A 407 5.67 20.11 13.64
CA LYS A 407 7.05 19.71 13.91
C LYS A 407 7.42 20.11 15.33
N PRO A 408 7.83 19.17 16.20
CA PRO A 408 8.39 19.50 17.50
C PRO A 408 9.56 20.48 17.39
N LYS A 409 9.58 21.50 18.26
CA LYS A 409 10.76 22.37 18.39
C LYS A 409 11.90 21.62 19.08
N SER A 410 13.13 21.92 18.70
CA SER A 410 14.31 21.45 19.44
C SER A 410 14.23 21.91 20.90
N GLY A 411 14.36 20.97 21.84
CA GLY A 411 14.22 21.26 23.27
C GLY A 411 12.79 21.60 23.74
N GLY A 412 11.76 21.40 22.91
CA GLY A 412 10.37 21.71 23.27
C GLY A 412 9.71 20.71 24.22
N GLY A 413 10.33 19.55 24.43
CA GLY A 413 9.84 18.47 25.30
C GLY A 413 10.53 18.42 26.65
N GLU A 414 9.93 17.71 27.60
CA GLU A 414 10.51 17.44 28.91
C GLU A 414 11.39 16.20 28.85
N SER A 415 12.66 16.33 29.25
CA SER A 415 13.56 15.17 29.40
C SER A 415 13.08 14.23 30.51
N ILE A 416 13.68 13.04 30.59
CA ILE A 416 13.35 12.04 31.63
C ILE A 416 13.57 12.61 33.03
N GLU A 417 14.62 13.38 33.23
CA GLU A 417 14.95 14.01 34.51
C GLU A 417 13.96 15.13 34.85
N ALA A 418 13.51 15.86 33.83
CA ALA A 418 12.58 16.98 33.99
C ALA A 418 11.17 16.50 34.34
N PHE A 419 10.64 15.49 33.62
CA PHE A 419 9.26 15.06 33.86
C PHE A 419 9.06 14.33 35.20
N LYS A 420 10.15 13.86 35.82
CA LYS A 420 10.16 13.27 37.18
C LYS A 420 10.03 14.31 38.30
N GLN A 421 10.24 15.59 38.01
CA GLN A 421 10.11 16.65 39.01
C GLN A 421 8.63 16.83 39.39
N PRO A 422 8.29 17.09 40.67
CA PRO A 422 6.89 17.16 41.15
C PRO A 422 5.99 18.16 40.42
N ASN A 423 6.58 19.18 39.78
CA ASN A 423 5.89 20.25 39.06
C ASN A 423 6.07 20.18 37.55
N SER A 424 6.43 19.03 36.98
CA SER A 424 6.57 18.86 35.53
C SER A 424 5.27 19.12 34.77
N ALA A 425 5.38 19.56 33.53
CA ALA A 425 4.26 19.78 32.62
C ALA A 425 3.53 18.45 32.34
N LEU A 426 4.24 17.32 32.24
CA LEU A 426 3.62 16.00 32.13
C LEU A 426 2.74 15.71 33.35
N ILE A 427 3.23 15.90 34.58
CA ILE A 427 2.42 15.64 35.79
C ILE A 427 1.21 16.56 35.86
N ARG A 428 1.36 17.85 35.51
CA ARG A 428 0.22 18.78 35.45
C ARG A 428 -0.82 18.35 34.42
N LEU A 429 -0.39 17.97 33.21
CA LEU A 429 -1.28 17.43 32.18
C LEU A 429 -2.01 16.19 32.68
N LEU A 430 -1.30 15.26 33.33
CA LEU A 430 -1.90 14.06 33.88
C LEU A 430 -2.95 14.38 34.96
N ARG A 431 -2.72 15.41 35.79
CA ARG A 431 -3.73 15.88 36.76
C ARG A 431 -4.95 16.47 36.05
N ASP A 432 -4.76 17.32 35.04
CA ASP A 432 -5.86 17.86 34.24
C ASP A 432 -6.70 16.73 33.60
N VAL A 433 -6.04 15.71 33.05
CA VAL A 433 -6.73 14.56 32.43
C VAL A 433 -7.46 13.72 33.49
N LYS A 434 -6.91 13.59 34.70
CA LYS A 434 -7.57 12.88 35.81
C LYS A 434 -8.86 13.55 36.26
N GLU A 435 -8.94 14.88 36.16
CA GLU A 435 -10.14 15.64 36.54
C GLU A 435 -11.31 15.41 35.56
N ASP A 436 -11.04 14.98 34.32
CA ASP A 436 -12.07 14.60 33.36
C ASP A 436 -12.51 13.14 33.59
N PRO A 437 -13.80 12.87 33.89
CA PRO A 437 -14.32 11.51 34.03
C PRO A 437 -14.12 10.62 32.80
N ASN A 438 -13.98 11.22 31.62
CA ASN A 438 -13.71 10.52 30.36
C ASN A 438 -12.25 10.66 29.91
N GLY A 439 -11.39 11.30 30.72
CA GLY A 439 -10.01 11.62 30.35
C GLY A 439 -9.14 10.38 30.20
N VAL A 440 -8.50 10.26 29.04
CA VAL A 440 -7.54 9.18 28.74
C VAL A 440 -6.28 9.76 28.12
N VAL A 441 -5.12 9.22 28.49
CA VAL A 441 -3.84 9.57 27.84
C VAL A 441 -3.50 8.55 26.78
N LEU A 442 -3.25 9.03 25.56
CA LEU A 442 -2.71 8.23 24.46
C LEU A 442 -1.23 8.58 24.28
N PHE A 443 -0.34 7.68 24.70
CA PHE A 443 1.09 7.81 24.47
C PHE A 443 1.45 7.39 23.05
N GLN A 444 1.99 8.33 22.30
CA GLN A 444 2.36 8.19 20.91
C GLN A 444 3.88 7.97 20.84
N VAL A 445 4.31 6.71 20.77
CA VAL A 445 5.69 6.29 21.05
C VAL A 445 6.49 6.09 19.76
N MET A 446 7.61 6.80 19.63
CA MET A 446 8.56 6.63 18.53
C MET A 446 9.39 5.35 18.68
N THR A 447 9.97 4.87 17.57
CA THR A 447 10.76 3.62 17.49
C THR A 447 11.90 3.51 18.50
N ASP A 448 12.51 4.64 18.88
CA ASP A 448 13.69 4.72 19.76
C ASP A 448 13.37 5.25 21.16
N ALA A 449 12.08 5.34 21.52
CA ALA A 449 11.61 6.06 22.70
C ALA A 449 10.98 5.19 23.80
N PHE A 450 11.19 3.87 23.74
CA PHE A 450 10.50 2.93 24.62
C PHE A 450 10.86 3.12 26.10
N ASP A 451 12.13 3.39 26.43
CA ASP A 451 12.54 3.67 27.80
C ASP A 451 11.89 4.94 28.37
N THR A 452 11.82 6.00 27.57
CA THR A 452 11.11 7.24 27.91
C THR A 452 9.62 6.98 28.18
N TYR A 453 9.00 6.15 27.34
CA TYR A 453 7.59 5.77 27.49
C TYR A 453 7.35 5.02 28.80
N LEU A 454 8.19 4.05 29.14
CA LEU A 454 8.04 3.28 30.37
C LEU A 454 8.09 4.16 31.62
N GLU A 455 8.99 5.15 31.65
CA GLU A 455 9.07 6.09 32.76
C GLU A 455 7.86 7.04 32.81
N ALA A 456 7.40 7.55 31.65
CA ALA A 456 6.19 8.37 31.58
C ALA A 456 4.91 7.61 31.99
N ARG A 457 4.84 6.32 31.61
CA ARG A 457 3.71 5.44 31.93
C ARG A 457 3.60 5.17 33.43
N LYS A 458 4.73 4.95 34.11
CA LYS A 458 4.78 4.81 35.58
C LYS A 458 4.17 6.02 36.28
N ILE A 459 4.55 7.23 35.84
CA ILE A 459 4.02 8.48 36.40
C ILE A 459 2.50 8.59 36.14
N ALA A 460 2.03 8.23 34.95
CA ALA A 460 0.59 8.19 34.68
C ALA A 460 -0.17 7.23 35.60
N ASP A 461 0.42 6.08 35.94
CA ASP A 461 -0.16 5.13 36.90
C ASP A 461 -0.17 5.66 38.33
N GLU A 462 0.91 6.32 38.77
CA GLU A 462 1.03 6.98 40.07
C GLU A 462 0.00 8.11 40.25
N VAL A 463 -0.19 8.94 39.21
CA VAL A 463 -1.22 9.99 39.21
C VAL A 463 -2.62 9.36 39.19
N GLY A 464 -2.75 8.20 38.52
CA GLY A 464 -3.96 7.40 38.47
C GLY A 464 -4.83 7.66 37.24
N VAL A 465 -4.21 8.00 36.11
CA VAL A 465 -4.88 8.28 34.84
C VAL A 465 -5.01 7.01 34.00
N ALA A 466 -6.14 6.83 33.32
CA ALA A 466 -6.27 5.78 32.32
C ALA A 466 -5.36 6.12 31.12
N ALA A 467 -4.47 5.21 30.76
CA ALA A 467 -3.54 5.43 29.66
C ALA A 467 -3.44 4.22 28.74
N THR A 468 -3.27 4.52 27.46
CA THR A 468 -2.99 3.57 26.38
C THR A 468 -1.82 4.10 25.55
N TRP A 469 -1.35 3.31 24.60
CA TRP A 469 -0.25 3.70 23.72
C TRP A 469 -0.52 3.31 22.27
N ASP A 470 0.10 4.05 21.37
CA ASP A 470 0.12 3.81 19.94
C ASP A 470 1.55 3.99 19.43
N PHE A 471 1.92 3.20 18.42
CA PHE A 471 3.26 3.20 17.87
C PHE A 471 3.35 4.14 16.67
N LEU A 472 4.27 5.09 16.73
CA LEU A 472 4.58 6.00 15.63
C LEU A 472 5.85 5.55 14.93
N ALA A 473 5.69 4.93 13.76
CA ALA A 473 6.81 4.60 12.88
C ALA A 473 7.54 5.86 12.37
N ARG A 474 6.82 6.98 12.23
CA ARG A 474 7.35 8.29 11.83
C ARG A 474 6.60 9.39 12.56
N LEU A 475 7.29 10.51 12.74
CA LEU A 475 6.73 11.71 13.36
C LEU A 475 5.86 12.48 12.35
N ASP A 476 4.64 11.99 12.15
CA ASP A 476 3.66 12.61 11.25
C ASP A 476 2.45 13.08 12.07
N ILE A 477 2.59 14.27 12.67
CA ILE A 477 1.54 14.88 13.47
C ILE A 477 0.84 15.90 12.59
N THR A 478 -0.38 15.59 12.19
CA THR A 478 -1.20 16.50 11.39
C THR A 478 -2.48 16.87 12.12
N VAL A 479 -2.93 18.10 11.90
CA VAL A 479 -4.18 18.64 12.45
C VAL A 479 -5.01 19.22 11.31
N ASN A 480 -6.26 18.80 11.22
CA ASN A 480 -7.18 19.27 10.19
C ASN A 480 -7.90 20.53 10.66
N LEU A 481 -7.85 21.62 9.89
CA LEU A 481 -8.63 22.84 10.13
C LEU A 481 -9.94 22.79 9.36
N THR A 482 -10.92 22.04 9.86
CA THR A 482 -12.20 21.81 9.16
C THR A 482 -13.20 22.96 9.29
N ALA A 483 -12.96 23.93 10.18
CA ALA A 483 -13.85 25.07 10.39
C ALA A 483 -13.85 26.07 9.21
N TYR A 484 -12.80 26.06 8.39
CA TYR A 484 -12.65 26.95 7.23
C TYR A 484 -12.61 26.10 5.97
N GLU A 485 -13.76 25.99 5.32
CA GLU A 485 -13.87 25.27 4.07
C GLU A 485 -13.17 26.04 2.94
N ILE A 486 -12.34 25.34 2.17
CA ILE A 486 -11.67 25.87 0.97
C ILE A 486 -12.09 25.09 -0.28
N GLN A 487 -11.81 25.65 -1.45
CA GLN A 487 -12.04 24.96 -2.71
C GLN A 487 -11.09 23.79 -2.92
N ARG A 488 -11.62 22.69 -3.46
CA ARG A 488 -10.81 21.65 -4.08
C ARG A 488 -10.34 22.11 -5.45
N LEU A 489 -9.09 21.78 -5.79
CA LEU A 489 -8.50 22.04 -7.10
C LEU A 489 -8.37 20.76 -7.93
N GLU A 490 -8.61 19.60 -7.31
CA GLU A 490 -8.73 18.32 -7.97
C GLU A 490 -9.96 17.58 -7.43
N PRO A 491 -10.58 16.68 -8.22
CA PRO A 491 -11.72 15.92 -7.74
C PRO A 491 -11.41 15.18 -6.46
N ALA A 492 -12.44 14.96 -5.65
CA ALA A 492 -12.30 14.16 -4.43
C ALA A 492 -11.58 12.85 -4.77
N GLY A 493 -10.50 12.54 -4.03
CA GLY A 493 -9.83 11.27 -4.21
C GLY A 493 -10.84 10.15 -3.98
N VAL A 494 -11.07 9.30 -4.99
CA VAL A 494 -11.82 8.05 -4.79
C VAL A 494 -11.05 7.30 -3.72
N ALA A 495 -11.71 6.94 -2.60
CA ALA A 495 -11.09 6.07 -1.62
C ALA A 495 -10.57 4.85 -2.37
N ARG A 496 -9.24 4.69 -2.47
CA ARG A 496 -8.66 3.60 -3.27
C ARG A 496 -9.34 2.31 -2.79
N PRO A 497 -10.02 1.56 -3.66
CA PRO A 497 -10.43 0.21 -3.31
C PRO A 497 -9.14 -0.51 -2.90
N ARG A 498 -9.03 -0.93 -1.64
CA ARG A 498 -7.86 -1.67 -1.20
C ARG A 498 -7.75 -2.92 -2.09
N PRO A 499 -6.58 -3.21 -2.68
CA PRO A 499 -6.40 -4.41 -3.47
C PRO A 499 -6.79 -5.62 -2.61
N GLY A 500 -7.82 -6.36 -3.02
CA GLY A 500 -8.15 -7.69 -2.48
C GLY A 500 -9.19 -7.78 -1.37
N GLY A 501 -9.84 -6.71 -0.90
CA GLY A 501 -10.94 -6.83 0.08
C GLY A 501 -10.57 -7.43 1.44
N THR A 502 -9.32 -7.81 1.65
CA THR A 502 -8.78 -8.27 2.93
C THR A 502 -8.47 -7.06 3.79
N GLN A 503 -9.01 -7.07 5.01
CA GLN A 503 -8.58 -6.15 6.04
C GLN A 503 -7.06 -6.23 6.18
N PRO A 504 -6.37 -5.10 6.37
CA PRO A 504 -4.94 -5.13 6.59
C PRO A 504 -4.68 -6.07 7.76
N VAL A 505 -3.82 -7.06 7.57
CA VAL A 505 -3.09 -7.67 8.68
C VAL A 505 -2.04 -6.63 9.10
N GLY A 506 -2.50 -5.46 9.53
CA GLY A 506 -1.79 -4.70 10.52
C GLY A 506 -1.91 -5.50 11.80
N ILE A 507 -0.83 -5.57 12.58
CA ILE A 507 -0.98 -5.91 13.99
C ILE A 507 -2.05 -4.96 14.52
N ALA A 508 -3.20 -5.50 14.90
CA ALA A 508 -4.26 -4.68 15.45
C ALA A 508 -3.65 -3.91 16.64
N PRO A 509 -3.90 -2.60 16.77
CA PRO A 509 -3.60 -1.94 18.02
C PRO A 509 -4.26 -2.76 19.15
N PRO A 510 -3.63 -2.84 20.34
CA PRO A 510 -4.14 -3.65 21.44
C PRO A 510 -5.64 -3.40 21.62
N LYS A 511 -6.42 -4.48 21.67
CA LYS A 511 -7.89 -4.44 21.67
C LYS A 511 -8.37 -3.47 22.75
N LYS A 512 -9.33 -2.61 22.40
CA LYS A 512 -10.03 -1.70 23.33
C LYS A 512 -11.05 -2.47 24.20
N THR A 513 -10.64 -3.62 24.75
CA THR A 513 -11.41 -4.43 25.70
C THR A 513 -10.40 -5.12 26.63
N LEU A 514 -10.74 -5.21 27.92
CA LEU A 514 -10.09 -6.17 28.82
C LEU A 514 -10.36 -7.58 28.26
N ASP A 515 -9.34 -8.43 28.27
CA ASP A 515 -9.46 -9.84 27.85
C ASP A 515 -10.61 -10.59 28.56
#